data_AF-A0A2A7RF31-F1
#
_entry.id   AF-A0A2A7RF31-F1
#
_cell.length_a   1.000
_cell.length_b   1.000
_cell.length_c   1.000
_cell.angle_alpha   90.00
_cell.angle_beta   90.00
_cell.angle_gamma   90.00
#
_symmetry.space_group_name_H-M   'P 1'
#
loop_
_entity.id
_entity.type
_entity.pdbx_description
1 polymer ?
#
loop_
_entity_poly.entity_id
_entity_poly.type
_entity_poly.pdbx_seq_one_letter_code
_entity_poly.pdbx_strand_id
1 'polypeptide(L)'
;DLTVKTHLVLEYSDQNNVNGSSEKHGQANKLLWNFGTNLNSLNIDGDCHLGSILASNAHITTNVNVDGNIIGDKVTIKGESHRWDLVPPMEEIQISEEPKPEKPTPEDPTPEEPKPEEPTPEEPKPE
;
A
#
# COMPACT_ATOMS: atom_id res chain seq x y z
N ASP A 1 -22.86 -11.17 16.57
CA ASP A 1 -21.92 -10.88 17.67
C ASP A 1 -20.86 -11.98 17.74
N LEU A 2 -19.61 -11.61 17.99
CA LEU A 2 -18.49 -12.54 18.11
C LEU A 2 -17.69 -12.19 19.37
N THR A 3 -17.25 -13.21 20.10
CA THR A 3 -16.27 -13.05 21.18
C THR A 3 -14.99 -13.77 20.78
N VAL A 4 -13.87 -13.05 20.83
CA VAL A 4 -12.54 -13.58 20.56
C VAL A 4 -11.78 -13.66 21.87
N LYS A 5 -11.25 -14.84 22.17
CA LYS A 5 -10.38 -15.11 23.30
C LYS A 5 -9.06 -15.67 22.79
N THR A 6 -7.98 -14.95 23.05
CA THR A 6 -6.65 -15.28 22.55
C THR A 6 -5.64 -15.35 23.68
N HIS A 7 -4.70 -16.27 23.55
CA HIS A 7 -3.38 -16.20 24.17
C HIS A 7 -2.38 -16.50 23.05
N LEU A 8 -1.46 -15.58 22.79
CA LEU A 8 -0.64 -15.62 21.59
C LEU A 8 0.82 -15.32 21.92
N VAL A 9 1.72 -16.05 21.28
CA VAL A 9 3.16 -15.82 21.29
C VAL A 9 3.60 -15.58 19.85
N LEU A 10 4.23 -14.43 19.58
CA LEU A 10 4.81 -14.10 18.29
C LEU A 10 6.30 -14.37 18.34
N GLU A 11 6.76 -15.32 17.55
CA GLU A 11 8.17 -15.62 17.34
C GLU A 11 8.66 -14.97 16.05
N TYR A 12 9.77 -14.25 16.14
CA TYR A 12 10.39 -13.56 15.02
C TYR A 12 11.64 -14.31 14.54
N SER A 13 12.02 -14.11 13.28
CA SER A 13 13.17 -14.80 12.66
C SER A 13 14.52 -14.48 13.32
N ASP A 14 14.59 -13.36 14.05
CA ASP A 14 15.75 -12.96 14.86
C ASP A 14 15.80 -13.62 16.24
N GLN A 15 14.93 -14.62 16.48
CA GLN A 15 14.79 -15.39 17.73
C GLN A 15 14.23 -14.60 18.92
N ASN A 16 13.81 -13.34 18.72
CA ASN A 16 13.04 -12.61 19.71
C ASN A 16 11.57 -13.05 19.69
N ASN A 17 10.86 -12.77 20.79
CA ASN A 17 9.42 -13.00 20.86
C ASN A 17 8.67 -11.87 21.56
N VAL A 18 7.36 -11.84 21.31
CA VAL A 18 6.37 -11.06 22.08
C VAL A 18 5.35 -12.06 22.62
N ASN A 19 5.21 -12.16 23.94
CA ASN A 19 4.36 -13.15 24.61
C ASN A 19 3.42 -12.53 25.66
N GLY A 20 3.18 -11.22 25.59
CA GLY A 20 2.35 -10.49 26.54
C GLY A 20 2.24 -9.02 26.20
N SER A 21 1.35 -8.34 26.92
CA SER A 21 1.13 -6.91 26.80
C SER A 21 2.32 -6.09 27.34
N SER A 22 2.65 -5.00 26.68
CA SER A 22 3.75 -4.10 27.04
C SER A 22 3.50 -2.68 26.51
N GLU A 23 3.86 -1.67 27.29
CA GLU A 23 3.88 -0.26 26.85
C GLU A 23 4.96 0.01 25.78
N LYS A 24 5.93 -0.90 25.64
CA LYS A 24 7.03 -0.79 24.68
C LYS A 24 7.42 -2.16 24.15
N HIS A 25 7.07 -2.42 22.89
CA HIS A 25 7.48 -3.63 22.18
C HIS A 25 8.87 -3.46 21.56
N GLY A 26 9.70 -4.50 21.67
CA GLY A 26 11.00 -4.57 20.98
C GLY A 26 10.89 -4.95 19.51
N GLN A 27 9.73 -5.48 19.10
CA GLN A 27 9.44 -5.93 17.74
C GLN A 27 8.31 -5.13 17.12
N ALA A 28 8.27 -5.07 15.78
CA ALA A 28 7.19 -4.41 15.05
C ALA A 28 5.91 -5.27 15.02
N ASN A 29 4.74 -4.64 15.14
CA ASN A 29 3.47 -5.34 14.95
C ASN A 29 3.32 -5.73 13.48
N LYS A 30 3.19 -7.03 13.22
CA LYS A 30 2.96 -7.59 11.87
C LYS A 30 1.57 -8.19 11.70
N LEU A 31 0.72 -8.11 12.72
CA LEU A 31 -0.52 -8.86 12.81
C LEU A 31 -1.74 -7.95 12.62
N LEU A 32 -2.57 -8.30 11.64
CA LEU A 32 -3.87 -7.70 11.40
C LEU A 32 -4.95 -8.77 11.54
N TRP A 33 -5.83 -8.60 12.52
CA TRP A 33 -7.05 -9.37 12.70
C TRP A 33 -8.19 -8.70 11.95
N ASN A 34 -8.48 -9.19 10.74
CA ASN A 34 -9.56 -8.67 9.89
C ASN A 34 -10.84 -9.48 10.08
N PHE A 35 -11.86 -8.87 10.68
CA PHE A 35 -13.18 -9.46 10.92
C PHE A 35 -14.22 -9.10 9.84
N GLY A 36 -13.80 -8.40 8.78
CA GLY A 36 -14.65 -7.94 7.70
C GLY A 36 -15.69 -6.91 8.15
N THR A 37 -16.75 -6.79 7.36
CA THR A 37 -17.79 -5.74 7.50
C THR A 37 -19.14 -6.28 7.95
N ASN A 38 -19.27 -7.61 8.11
CA ASN A 38 -20.54 -8.27 8.40
C ASN A 38 -20.81 -8.42 9.90
N LEU A 39 -19.93 -7.88 10.74
CA LEU A 39 -20.01 -7.99 12.19
C LEU A 39 -20.48 -6.66 12.80
N ASN A 40 -21.55 -6.71 13.61
CA ASN A 40 -22.07 -5.55 14.32
C ASN A 40 -21.47 -5.39 15.72
N SER A 41 -21.04 -6.49 16.35
CA SER A 41 -20.43 -6.46 17.70
C SER A 41 -19.27 -7.45 17.80
N LEU A 42 -18.14 -6.98 18.33
CA LEU A 42 -16.93 -7.75 18.60
C LEU A 42 -16.49 -7.57 20.05
N ASN A 43 -16.44 -8.65 20.82
CA ASN A 43 -15.88 -8.65 22.16
C ASN A 43 -14.49 -9.27 22.15
N ILE A 44 -13.51 -8.54 22.66
CA ILE A 44 -12.16 -9.04 22.92
C ILE A 44 -12.07 -9.35 24.41
N ASP A 45 -11.67 -10.58 24.73
CA ASP A 45 -11.66 -11.13 26.09
C ASP A 45 -10.52 -12.16 26.23
N GLY A 46 -10.32 -12.74 27.42
CA GLY A 46 -9.25 -13.70 27.69
C GLY A 46 -8.11 -13.10 28.51
N ASP A 47 -6.90 -13.16 27.97
CA ASP A 47 -5.67 -12.72 28.65
C ASP A 47 -5.25 -11.30 28.20
N CYS A 48 -4.53 -11.20 27.07
CA CYS A 48 -4.28 -9.96 26.35
C CYS A 48 -4.45 -10.19 24.85
N HIS A 49 -4.67 -9.12 24.09
CA HIS A 49 -4.77 -9.18 22.64
C HIS A 49 -3.56 -8.50 21.99
N LEU A 50 -2.82 -9.30 21.22
CA LEU A 50 -1.67 -8.85 20.46
C LEU A 50 -2.07 -8.70 18.98
N GLY A 51 -1.76 -7.55 18.40
CA GLY A 51 -2.02 -7.25 16.98
C GLY A 51 -3.13 -6.23 16.78
N SER A 52 -3.20 -5.71 15.56
CA SER A 52 -4.20 -4.70 15.19
C SER A 52 -5.53 -5.34 14.81
N ILE A 53 -6.64 -4.71 15.22
CA ILE A 53 -8.01 -5.18 15.00
C ILE A 53 -8.67 -4.32 13.92
N LEU A 54 -9.24 -4.96 12.91
CA LEU A 54 -10.04 -4.33 11.86
C LEU A 54 -11.44 -4.96 11.81
N ALA A 55 -12.44 -4.19 12.24
CA ALA A 55 -13.85 -4.55 12.19
C ALA A 55 -14.70 -3.28 12.01
N SER A 56 -14.62 -2.67 10.81
CA SER A 56 -15.08 -1.29 10.55
C SER A 56 -16.56 -1.01 10.87
N ASN A 57 -17.41 -2.04 10.86
CA ASN A 57 -18.85 -1.91 11.10
C ASN A 57 -19.25 -2.37 12.52
N ALA A 58 -18.29 -2.83 13.32
CA ALA A 58 -18.57 -3.40 14.63
C ALA A 58 -18.44 -2.36 15.75
N HIS A 59 -19.30 -2.46 16.75
CA HIS A 59 -18.98 -1.99 18.09
C HIS A 59 -18.01 -2.98 18.75
N ILE A 60 -16.77 -2.56 18.89
CA ILE A 60 -15.69 -3.33 19.52
C ILE A 60 -15.68 -3.01 21.02
N THR A 61 -15.78 -4.03 21.87
CA THR A 61 -15.54 -3.91 23.32
C THR A 61 -14.32 -4.72 23.71
N THR A 62 -13.30 -4.07 24.29
CA THR A 62 -12.09 -4.73 24.78
C THR A 62 -12.14 -4.88 26.29
N ASN A 63 -12.27 -6.11 26.78
CA ASN A 63 -12.31 -6.42 28.22
C ASN A 63 -10.92 -6.72 28.80
N VAL A 64 -9.91 -6.75 27.93
CA VAL A 64 -8.51 -7.05 28.22
C VAL A 64 -7.62 -6.01 27.57
N ASN A 65 -6.32 -6.03 27.90
CA ASN A 65 -5.33 -5.17 27.28
C ASN A 65 -5.20 -5.49 25.79
N VAL A 66 -5.14 -4.44 24.96
CA VAL A 66 -4.92 -4.54 23.52
C VAL A 66 -3.68 -3.77 23.12
N ASP A 67 -2.76 -4.48 22.50
CA ASP A 67 -1.51 -3.94 21.98
C ASP A 67 -1.61 -3.95 20.46
N GLY A 68 -1.90 -2.78 19.88
CA GLY A 68 -2.21 -2.67 18.45
C GLY A 68 -3.03 -1.44 18.09
N ASN A 69 -3.40 -1.33 16.83
CA ASN A 69 -4.41 -0.36 16.39
C ASN A 69 -5.81 -0.99 16.46
N ILE A 70 -6.85 -0.21 16.78
CA ILE A 70 -8.24 -0.68 16.83
C ILE A 70 -9.07 0.16 15.86
N ILE A 71 -9.65 -0.47 14.84
CA ILE A 71 -10.48 0.17 13.83
C ILE A 71 -11.87 -0.48 13.89
N GLY A 72 -12.87 0.27 14.34
CA GLY A 72 -14.27 -0.12 14.35
C GLY A 72 -15.20 1.09 14.32
N ASP A 73 -16.50 0.84 14.13
CA ASP A 73 -17.53 1.89 14.10
C ASP A 73 -17.62 2.61 15.45
N LYS A 74 -17.55 1.82 16.53
CA LYS A 74 -17.47 2.29 17.91
C LYS A 74 -16.49 1.42 18.68
N VAL A 75 -15.70 2.04 19.55
CA VAL A 75 -14.76 1.32 20.42
C VAL A 75 -15.07 1.63 21.88
N THR A 76 -15.13 0.60 22.71
CA THR A 76 -15.25 0.71 24.17
C THR A 76 -14.13 -0.08 24.81
N ILE A 77 -13.26 0.62 25.53
CA ILE A 77 -12.08 0.03 26.17
C ILE A 77 -12.38 -0.11 27.67
N LYS A 78 -12.29 -1.34 28.19
CA LYS A 78 -12.41 -1.65 29.62
C LYS A 78 -11.11 -2.14 30.25
N GLY A 79 -10.18 -2.67 29.45
CA GLY A 79 -8.78 -2.88 29.83
C GLY A 79 -7.92 -1.66 29.50
N GLU A 80 -6.68 -1.90 29.07
CA GLU A 80 -5.77 -0.85 28.56
C GLU A 80 -5.57 -0.94 27.04
N SER A 81 -5.06 0.13 26.44
CA SER A 81 -4.60 0.14 25.06
C SER A 81 -3.16 0.62 24.99
N HIS A 82 -2.28 -0.20 24.44
CA HIS A 82 -0.89 0.13 24.22
C HIS A 82 -0.61 0.37 22.74
N ARG A 83 0.17 1.40 22.46
CA ARG A 83 0.55 1.75 21.09
C ARG A 83 1.49 0.69 20.54
N TRP A 84 1.02 -0.08 19.56
CA TRP A 84 1.84 -1.02 18.79
C TRP A 84 1.44 -1.01 17.32
N ASP A 85 1.91 0.02 16.61
CA ASP A 85 1.45 0.34 15.25
C ASP A 85 1.75 -0.79 14.26
N LEU A 86 0.75 -1.13 13.43
CA LEU A 86 0.89 -2.09 12.35
C LEU A 86 1.95 -1.61 11.36
N VAL A 87 3.02 -2.40 11.21
CA VAL A 87 4.04 -2.20 10.21
C VAL A 87 3.87 -3.29 9.15
N PRO A 88 3.28 -3.00 7.98
CA PRO A 88 3.16 -4.00 6.94
C PRO A 88 4.54 -4.54 6.51
N PRO A 89 4.61 -5.70 5.84
CA PRO A 89 5.81 -6.09 5.12
C PRO A 89 6.18 -4.95 4.16
N MET A 90 7.47 -4.59 4.06
CA MET A 90 7.92 -3.77 2.95
C MET A 90 7.79 -4.63 1.69
N GLU A 91 6.88 -4.27 0.79
CA GLU A 91 6.95 -4.75 -0.58
C GLU A 91 8.02 -3.93 -1.31
N GLU A 92 9.07 -4.58 -1.79
CA GLU A 92 9.95 -3.97 -2.78
C GLU A 92 9.14 -3.76 -4.06
N ILE A 93 8.68 -2.53 -4.28
CA ILE A 93 8.07 -2.17 -5.55
C ILE A 93 9.20 -2.23 -6.59
N GLN A 94 9.21 -3.27 -7.43
CA GLN A 94 10.07 -3.31 -8.61
C GLN A 94 9.59 -2.21 -9.55
N ILE A 95 10.19 -1.03 -9.45
CA ILE A 95 9.98 0.04 -10.43
C ILE A 95 10.57 -0.48 -11.73
N SER A 96 9.70 -0.79 -12.71
CA SER A 96 10.15 -1.10 -14.06
C SER A 96 11.03 0.06 -14.52
N GLU A 97 12.28 -0.22 -14.89
CA GLU A 97 13.14 0.79 -15.49
C GLU A 97 12.42 1.40 -16.70
N GLU A 98 12.33 2.73 -16.75
CA GLU A 98 11.79 3.42 -17.93
C GLU A 98 12.62 3.02 -19.17
N PRO A 99 11.96 2.78 -20.33
CA PRO A 99 12.70 2.46 -21.55
C PRO A 99 13.65 3.61 -21.87
N LYS A 100 14.94 3.28 -21.97
CA LYS A 100 16.01 4.19 -22.33
C LYS A 100 15.66 4.86 -23.67
N PRO A 101 15.77 6.19 -23.81
CA PRO A 101 15.39 6.87 -25.04
C PRO A 101 16.20 6.33 -26.22
N GLU A 102 15.51 5.87 -27.26
CA GLU A 102 16.12 5.48 -28.52
C GLU A 102 16.78 6.72 -29.15
N LYS A 103 18.07 6.59 -29.48
CA LYS A 103 18.82 7.64 -30.15
C LYS A 103 18.30 7.73 -31.60
N PRO A 104 17.99 8.93 -32.14
CA PRO A 104 17.49 9.03 -33.50
C PRO A 104 18.55 8.52 -34.48
N THR A 105 18.16 7.56 -35.31
CA THR A 105 18.91 7.15 -36.50
C THR A 105 18.94 8.31 -37.49
N PRO A 106 20.11 8.69 -38.04
CA PRO A 106 20.19 9.70 -39.10
C PRO A 106 19.41 9.21 -40.32
N GLU A 107 18.48 10.02 -40.83
CA GLU A 107 17.88 9.79 -42.15
C GLU A 107 18.92 10.14 -43.23
N ASP A 108 19.19 9.19 -44.13
CA ASP A 108 20.01 9.43 -45.32
C ASP A 108 19.31 10.46 -46.24
N PRO A 109 20.02 11.44 -46.81
CA PRO A 109 19.42 12.40 -47.73
C PRO A 109 19.01 11.70 -49.03
N THR A 110 17.71 11.80 -49.35
CA THR A 110 17.16 11.44 -50.67
C THR A 110 17.69 12.41 -51.74
N PRO A 111 18.21 11.92 -52.88
CA PRO A 111 18.62 12.78 -53.99
C PRO A 111 17.41 13.48 -54.63
N GLU A 112 17.46 14.81 -54.79
CA GLU A 112 16.48 15.57 -55.58
C GLU A 112 16.62 15.27 -57.08
N GLU A 113 15.53 14.88 -57.73
CA GLU A 113 15.45 14.74 -59.19
C GLU A 113 15.43 16.13 -59.89
N PRO A 114 16.12 16.30 -61.03
CA PRO A 114 16.13 17.58 -61.73
C PRO A 114 14.79 17.87 -62.42
N LYS A 115 14.29 19.09 -62.20
CA LYS A 115 13.05 19.61 -62.79
C LYS A 115 13.29 20.08 -64.24
N PRO A 116 12.40 19.80 -65.21
CA PRO A 116 12.55 20.29 -66.58
C PRO A 116 12.36 21.81 -66.69
N GLU A 117 13.21 22.49 -67.46
CA GLU A 117 13.04 23.92 -67.82
C GLU A 117 11.93 24.09 -68.88
N GLU A 118 10.92 24.91 -68.58
CA GLU A 118 9.92 25.34 -69.57
C GLU A 118 10.43 26.57 -70.37
N PRO A 119 10.18 26.64 -71.69
CA PRO A 119 10.62 27.76 -72.51
C PRO A 119 9.74 29.00 -72.29
N THR A 120 10.38 30.15 -72.12
CA THR A 120 9.75 31.48 -72.00
C THR A 120 9.21 31.98 -73.35
N PRO A 121 7.93 32.39 -73.46
CA PRO A 121 7.43 33.11 -74.62
C PRO A 121 7.85 34.59 -74.59
N GLU A 122 8.43 35.08 -75.69
CA GLU A 122 8.73 36.51 -75.92
C GLU A 122 7.43 37.33 -76.07
N GLU A 123 7.30 38.41 -75.30
CA GLU A 123 6.23 39.40 -75.46
C GLU A 123 6.54 40.37 -76.62
N PRO A 124 5.57 40.69 -77.50
CA PRO A 124 5.73 41.69 -78.55
C PRO A 124 5.55 43.11 -77.99
N LYS A 125 6.41 44.05 -78.38
CA LYS A 125 6.29 45.48 -78.02
C LYS A 125 5.63 46.29 -79.16
N PRO A 126 4.65 47.16 -78.86
CA PRO A 126 3.83 47.87 -79.86
C PRO A 126 4.40 49.24 -80.32
N GLU A 127 3.89 49.69 -81.48
CA GLU A 127 4.05 50.95 -82.28
C GLU A 127 5.18 51.95 -81.96
#